data_AF-A0A353X3E6-F1
#
_entry.id   AF-A0A353X3E6-F1
#
_cell.length_a   1.000
_cell.length_b   1.000
_cell.length_c   1.000
_cell.angle_alpha   90.00
_cell.angle_beta   90.00
_cell.angle_gamma   90.00
#
_symmetry.space_group_name_H-M   'P 1'
#
loop_
_entity.id
_entity.type
_entity.pdbx_description
1 polymer ?
#
loop_
_entity_poly.entity_id
_entity_poly.type
_entity_poly.pdbx_seq_one_letter_code
_entity_poly.pdbx_strand_id
1 'polypeptide(L)'
;MVGTIDYGIVKTEINKKTSICPSCQKQFECGTGTGENGCWCEDFPAILEPDSNKLCLCKDCLKANIQKRISEYVHDFRAGKIINDAPNLIGNKKTFIEGIDYYIENGRWVFKEWYLLKRGYCCRNKCRHCPYGYNDR
;
A
#
# COMPACT_ATOMS: atom_id res chain seq x y z
N MET A 1 28.54 52.90 14.10
CA MET A 1 28.13 52.04 12.97
C MET A 1 28.16 50.60 13.45
N VAL A 2 27.03 50.10 13.95
CA VAL A 2 26.93 48.72 14.45
C VAL A 2 26.60 47.86 13.23
N GLY A 3 27.59 47.11 12.75
CA GLY A 3 27.41 46.21 11.60
C GLY A 3 26.56 45.02 12.01
N THR A 4 25.40 44.87 11.38
CA THR A 4 24.56 43.68 11.45
C THR A 4 25.26 42.54 10.70
N ILE A 5 25.57 41.47 11.42
CA ILE A 5 26.06 40.21 10.85
C ILE A 5 24.84 39.49 10.30
N ASP A 6 24.75 39.39 8.97
CA ASP A 6 23.71 38.66 8.27
C ASP A 6 23.98 37.15 8.42
N TYR A 7 23.34 36.51 9.39
CA TYR A 7 23.33 35.06 9.51
C TYR A 7 22.40 34.49 8.43
N GLY A 8 22.97 34.32 7.24
CA GLY A 8 22.32 33.64 6.12
C GLY A 8 21.82 32.26 6.55
N ILE A 9 20.50 32.08 6.53
CA ILE A 9 19.85 30.79 6.71
C ILE A 9 20.32 29.88 5.58
N VAL A 10 21.21 28.95 5.89
CA VAL A 10 21.50 27.81 5.03
C VAL A 10 20.21 27.00 4.94
N LYS A 11 19.44 27.19 3.87
CA LYS A 11 18.31 26.30 3.54
C LYS A 11 18.92 24.91 3.37
N THR A 12 18.76 24.05 4.37
CA THR A 12 19.13 22.65 4.28
C THR A 12 18.28 22.02 3.20
N GLU A 13 18.84 21.88 2.00
CA GLU A 13 18.26 21.10 0.93
C GLU A 13 18.15 19.66 1.44
N ILE A 14 16.92 19.23 1.72
CA ILE A 14 16.60 17.85 2.03
C ILE A 14 17.03 17.04 0.81
N ASN A 15 18.15 16.31 0.93
CA ASN A 15 18.71 15.51 -0.15
C ASN A 15 17.78 14.31 -0.42
N LYS A 16 16.78 14.53 -1.28
CA LYS A 16 15.83 13.51 -1.68
C LYS A 16 16.52 12.55 -2.64
N LYS A 17 16.79 11.32 -2.17
CA LYS A 17 17.37 10.29 -3.01
C LYS A 17 16.38 9.90 -4.10
N THR A 18 16.76 10.21 -5.33
CA THR A 18 16.01 9.82 -6.52
C THR A 18 16.38 8.39 -6.92
N SER A 19 15.38 7.58 -7.25
CA SER A 19 15.52 6.18 -7.69
C SER A 19 14.85 5.96 -9.04
N ILE A 20 15.28 4.93 -9.79
CA ILE A 20 14.65 4.48 -11.04
C ILE A 20 13.90 3.19 -10.75
N CYS A 21 12.62 3.13 -11.11
CA CYS A 21 11.81 1.94 -10.88
C CYS A 21 12.22 0.83 -11.87
N PRO A 22 12.61 -0.38 -11.40
CA PRO A 22 13.03 -1.46 -12.30
C PRO A 22 11.88 -2.01 -13.15
N SER A 23 10.63 -1.80 -12.76
CA SER A 23 9.45 -2.31 -13.47
C SER A 23 8.98 -1.41 -14.60
N CYS A 24 9.12 -0.08 -14.48
CA CYS A 24 8.62 0.87 -15.49
C CYS A 24 9.64 1.92 -15.94
N GLN A 25 10.87 1.88 -15.41
CA GLN A 25 11.97 2.80 -15.70
C GLN A 25 11.70 4.27 -15.35
N LYS A 26 10.56 4.60 -14.73
CA LYS A 26 10.29 5.96 -14.26
C LYS A 26 11.14 6.31 -13.05
N GLN A 27 11.61 7.56 -13.04
CA GLN A 27 12.25 8.19 -11.91
C GLN A 27 11.20 8.48 -10.82
N PHE A 28 11.55 8.22 -9.56
CA PHE A 28 10.69 8.50 -8.40
C PHE A 28 11.54 8.84 -7.17
N GLU A 29 10.94 9.58 -6.24
CA GLU A 29 11.56 9.87 -4.94
C GLU A 29 11.18 8.79 -3.94
N CYS A 30 12.17 8.19 -3.27
CA CYS A 30 11.91 7.29 -2.14
C CYS A 30 12.14 8.07 -0.83
N GLY A 31 11.21 7.91 0.13
CA GLY A 31 11.18 8.66 1.37
C GLY A 31 12.21 8.23 2.42
N THR A 32 13.36 7.68 2.03
CA THR A 32 14.44 7.35 2.98
C THR A 32 15.20 8.61 3.40
N GLY A 33 14.48 9.55 4.02
CA GLY A 33 15.02 10.75 4.65
C GLY A 33 14.31 10.89 5.99
N THR A 34 15.08 11.16 7.04
CA THR A 34 14.66 11.32 8.45
C THR A 34 13.75 12.54 8.65
N GLY A 35 12.60 12.55 8.00
CA GLY A 35 11.53 13.52 8.16
C GLY A 35 10.26 12.82 8.64
N GLU A 36 9.37 13.58 9.28
CA GLU A 36 8.20 13.13 10.05
C GLU A 36 7.16 12.27 9.27
N ASN A 37 7.41 11.95 8.00
CA ASN A 37 6.54 11.17 7.14
C ASN A 37 7.33 10.06 6.41
N GLY A 38 7.46 8.89 7.04
CA GLY A 38 8.20 7.71 6.55
C GLY A 38 7.85 7.21 5.13
N CYS A 39 8.43 6.10 4.69
CA CYS A 39 8.27 5.62 3.32
C CYS A 39 6.80 5.29 3.01
N TRP A 40 6.24 5.89 1.95
CA TRP A 40 4.89 5.54 1.46
C TRP A 40 4.75 4.04 1.14
N CYS A 41 5.86 3.33 0.90
CA CYS A 41 5.89 1.90 0.66
C CYS A 41 5.43 1.08 1.88
N GLU A 42 5.65 1.60 3.09
CA GLU A 42 5.22 0.95 4.33
C GLU A 42 3.73 1.13 4.61
N ASP A 43 3.08 2.10 3.96
CA ASP A 43 1.63 2.29 4.07
C ASP A 43 0.85 1.18 3.35
N PHE A 44 1.51 0.46 2.43
CA PHE A 44 0.89 -0.63 1.69
C PHE A 44 0.86 -1.96 2.49
N PRO A 45 -0.06 -2.88 2.14
CA PRO A 45 -0.10 -4.21 2.75
C PRO A 45 1.25 -4.96 2.67
N ALA A 46 1.67 -5.53 3.79
CA ALA A 46 2.91 -6.31 3.91
C ALA A 46 2.75 -7.74 3.35
N ILE A 47 2.20 -7.87 2.15
CA ILE A 47 1.84 -9.15 1.52
C ILE A 47 2.94 -9.68 0.56
N LEU A 48 3.96 -8.88 0.29
CA LEU A 48 5.08 -9.27 -0.57
C LEU A 48 6.12 -10.07 0.22
N GLU A 49 6.66 -11.12 -0.40
CA GLU A 49 7.62 -12.03 0.22
C GLU A 49 8.96 -11.32 0.53
N PRO A 50 9.53 -11.53 1.73
CA PRO A 50 10.72 -10.82 2.21
C PRO A 50 12.02 -11.13 1.44
N ASP A 51 12.04 -12.24 0.71
CA ASP A 51 13.16 -12.89 0.05
C ASP A 51 13.24 -12.62 -1.47
N SER A 52 12.25 -11.91 -2.03
CA SER A 52 12.45 -11.24 -3.31
C SER A 52 13.43 -10.09 -3.09
N ASN A 53 14.54 -10.04 -3.85
CA ASN A 53 15.46 -8.89 -3.87
C ASN A 53 14.62 -7.61 -3.89
N LYS A 54 14.50 -6.91 -2.75
CA LYS A 54 13.59 -5.80 -2.54
C LYS A 54 14.10 -4.58 -3.30
N LEU A 55 13.94 -4.59 -4.61
CA LEU A 55 14.18 -3.44 -5.44
C LEU A 55 13.03 -2.45 -5.19
N CYS A 56 13.37 -1.21 -4.85
CA CYS A 56 12.37 -0.18 -4.62
C CYS A 56 11.56 0.04 -5.92
N LEU A 57 10.26 -0.24 -5.88
CA LEU A 57 9.32 0.09 -6.94
C LEU A 57 8.81 1.52 -6.75
N CYS A 58 8.40 2.19 -7.85
CA CYS A 58 7.59 3.40 -7.71
C CYS A 58 6.20 3.06 -7.17
N LYS A 59 5.45 4.08 -6.72
CA LYS A 59 4.13 3.89 -6.07
C LYS A 59 3.14 3.09 -6.91
N ASP A 60 3.08 3.36 -8.21
CA ASP A 60 2.14 2.68 -9.11
C ASP A 60 2.54 1.22 -9.34
N CYS A 61 3.83 0.96 -9.58
CA CYS A 61 4.33 -0.41 -9.74
C CYS A 61 4.20 -1.21 -8.46
N LEU A 62 4.46 -0.63 -7.27
CA LEU A 62 4.25 -1.31 -6.00
C LEU A 62 2.77 -1.68 -5.84
N LYS A 63 1.86 -0.72 -6.07
CA LYS A 63 0.42 -0.93 -6.01
C LYS A 63 -0.02 -2.06 -6.93
N ALA A 64 0.46 -2.08 -8.18
CA ALA A 64 0.14 -3.12 -9.15
C ALA A 64 0.62 -4.51 -8.69
N ASN A 65 1.85 -4.61 -8.16
CA ASN A 65 2.38 -5.87 -7.64
C ASN A 65 1.56 -6.37 -6.44
N ILE A 66 1.18 -5.47 -5.54
CA ILE A 66 0.33 -5.81 -4.39
C ILE A 66 -1.07 -6.24 -4.82
N GLN A 67 -1.67 -5.58 -5.80
CA GLN A 67 -2.96 -6.01 -6.36
C GLN A 67 -2.88 -7.42 -6.95
N LYS A 68 -1.79 -7.75 -7.65
CA LYS A 68 -1.55 -9.11 -8.16
C LYS A 68 -1.44 -10.10 -7.01
N ARG A 69 -0.62 -9.81 -6.00
CA ARG A 69 -0.43 -10.68 -4.84
C ARG A 69 -1.71 -10.89 -4.02
N ILE A 70 -2.53 -9.85 -3.87
CA ILE A 70 -3.86 -9.95 -3.25
C ILE A 70 -4.77 -10.89 -4.05
N SER A 71 -4.70 -10.83 -5.39
CA SER A 71 -5.53 -11.71 -6.23
C SER A 71 -5.16 -13.18 -6.04
N GLU A 72 -3.86 -13.48 -5.95
CA GLU A 72 -3.34 -14.81 -5.62
C GLU A 72 -3.76 -15.24 -4.20
N TYR A 73 -3.61 -14.36 -3.22
CA TYR A 73 -4.04 -14.60 -1.83
C TYR A 73 -5.53 -14.95 -1.76
N VAL A 74 -6.40 -14.17 -2.42
CA VAL A 74 -7.84 -14.42 -2.44
C VAL A 74 -8.16 -15.76 -3.12
N HIS A 75 -7.45 -16.09 -4.21
CA HIS A 75 -7.61 -17.38 -4.89
C HIS A 75 -7.29 -18.54 -3.94
N ASP A 76 -6.12 -18.51 -3.29
CA ASP A 76 -5.70 -19.57 -2.39
C ASP A 76 -6.57 -19.66 -1.13
N PHE A 77 -7.03 -18.52 -0.60
CA PHE A 77 -7.99 -18.48 0.50
C PHE A 77 -9.31 -19.14 0.14
N ARG A 78 -9.88 -18.81 -1.03
CA ARG A 78 -11.13 -19.43 -1.54
C ARG A 78 -10.97 -20.92 -1.79
N ALA A 79 -9.80 -21.35 -2.23
CA ALA A 79 -9.46 -22.76 -2.43
C ALA A 79 -9.17 -23.49 -1.11
N GLY A 80 -9.20 -22.82 0.04
CA GLY A 80 -8.91 -23.41 1.36
C GLY A 80 -7.44 -23.78 1.56
N LYS A 81 -6.53 -23.29 0.73
CA LYS A 81 -5.09 -23.58 0.83
C LYS A 81 -4.40 -22.77 1.93
N ILE A 82 -4.96 -21.61 2.26
CA ILE A 82 -4.45 -20.72 3.30
C ILE A 82 -5.58 -20.28 4.24
N ILE A 83 -5.20 -19.90 5.45
CA ILE A 83 -6.08 -19.22 6.41
C ILE A 83 -6.07 -17.71 6.18
N ASN A 84 -7.11 -17.01 6.66
CA ASN A 84 -7.19 -15.56 6.57
C ASN A 84 -6.29 -14.87 7.62
N ASP A 85 -5.04 -14.63 7.25
CA ASP A 85 -4.05 -13.81 7.96
C ASP A 85 -4.03 -12.32 7.53
N ALA A 86 -4.91 -11.89 6.61
CA ALA A 86 -4.94 -10.51 6.14
C ALA A 86 -5.02 -9.43 7.24
N PRO A 87 -5.69 -9.65 8.41
CA PRO A 87 -5.65 -8.70 9.52
C PRO A 87 -4.24 -8.39 10.05
N ASN A 88 -3.26 -9.28 9.86
CA ASN A 88 -1.87 -9.10 10.28
C ASN A 88 -0.97 -8.55 9.15
N LEU A 89 -1.48 -8.47 7.92
CA LEU A 89 -0.73 -8.02 6.73
C LEU A 89 -1.02 -6.56 6.35
N ILE A 90 -1.36 -5.74 7.34
CA ILE A 90 -1.65 -4.31 7.16
C ILE A 90 -0.38 -3.48 7.08
N GLY A 91 -0.44 -2.35 6.36
CA GLY A 91 0.65 -1.36 6.37
C GLY A 91 0.73 -0.60 7.70
N ASN A 92 1.79 0.20 7.85
CA ASN A 92 2.07 0.99 9.05
C ASN A 92 0.94 1.97 9.39
N LYS A 93 0.19 2.45 8.39
CA LYS A 93 -1.02 3.25 8.59
C LYS A 93 -2.26 2.38 8.38
N LYS A 94 -3.20 2.47 9.33
CA LYS A 94 -4.55 1.89 9.21
C LYS A 94 -5.45 2.72 8.29
N THR A 95 -4.96 3.08 7.10
CA THR A 95 -5.73 3.81 6.09
C THR A 95 -6.23 2.85 5.01
N PHE A 96 -7.31 3.23 4.32
CA PHE A 96 -7.82 2.49 3.17
C PHE A 96 -7.21 3.03 1.88
N ILE A 97 -6.67 2.13 1.06
CA ILE A 97 -6.01 2.49 -0.19
C ILE A 97 -6.98 2.25 -1.35
N GLU A 98 -7.32 3.30 -2.08
CA GLU A 98 -8.13 3.18 -3.30
C GLU A 98 -7.44 2.26 -4.32
N GLY A 99 -8.20 1.40 -4.99
CA GLY A 99 -7.74 0.33 -5.87
C GLY A 99 -7.34 -0.96 -5.15
N ILE A 100 -7.05 -0.92 -3.84
CA ILE A 100 -6.73 -2.09 -3.01
C ILE A 100 -7.92 -2.45 -2.13
N ASP A 101 -8.33 -1.51 -1.28
CA ASP A 101 -9.39 -1.70 -0.30
C ASP A 101 -10.77 -1.35 -0.84
N TYR A 102 -10.84 -0.35 -1.71
CA TYR A 102 -12.08 0.14 -2.30
C TYR A 102 -11.83 0.80 -3.65
N TYR A 103 -12.89 1.12 -4.37
CA TYR A 103 -12.91 2.15 -5.43
C TYR A 103 -14.19 2.97 -5.30
N ILE A 104 -14.24 4.13 -5.96
CA ILE A 104 -15.46 4.95 -6.01
C ILE A 104 -16.23 4.64 -7.30
N GLU A 105 -17.51 4.29 -7.15
CA GLU A 105 -18.45 4.07 -8.25
C GLU A 105 -19.72 4.86 -7.94
N ASN A 106 -20.14 5.77 -8.82
CA ASN A 106 -21.31 6.63 -8.63
C ASN A 106 -21.31 7.40 -7.29
N GLY A 107 -20.15 7.90 -6.87
CA GLY A 107 -19.97 8.63 -5.61
C GLY A 107 -20.07 7.76 -4.35
N ARG A 108 -20.16 6.42 -4.50
CA ARG A 108 -20.22 5.46 -3.39
C ARG A 108 -18.94 4.66 -3.31
N TRP A 109 -18.57 4.29 -2.09
CA TRP A 109 -17.43 3.44 -1.82
C TRP A 109 -17.80 1.98 -2.08
N VAL A 110 -17.06 1.32 -2.96
CA VAL A 110 -17.22 -0.10 -3.26
C VAL A 110 -16.01 -0.84 -2.69
N PHE A 111 -16.19 -1.48 -1.54
CA PHE A 111 -15.13 -2.24 -0.88
C PHE A 111 -14.78 -3.51 -1.65
N LYS A 112 -13.48 -3.77 -1.80
CA LYS A 112 -12.90 -4.92 -2.47
C LYS A 112 -12.62 -6.08 -1.50
N GLU A 113 -12.21 -7.22 -2.04
CA GLU A 113 -11.90 -8.45 -1.30
C GLU A 113 -10.91 -8.23 -0.16
N TRP A 114 -9.84 -7.46 -0.40
CA TRP A 114 -8.80 -7.24 0.61
C TRP A 114 -9.31 -6.51 1.85
N TYR A 115 -10.14 -5.48 1.67
CA TYR A 115 -10.79 -4.80 2.78
C TYR A 115 -11.62 -5.78 3.61
N LEU A 116 -12.38 -6.65 2.94
CA LEU A 116 -13.24 -7.62 3.61
C LEU A 116 -12.44 -8.71 4.33
N LEU A 117 -11.30 -9.15 3.78
CA LEU A 117 -10.38 -10.07 4.45
C LEU A 117 -9.73 -9.45 5.68
N LYS A 118 -9.29 -8.18 5.60
CA LYS A 118 -8.73 -7.42 6.73
C LYS A 118 -9.69 -7.28 7.91
N ARG A 119 -11.01 -7.36 7.69
CA ARG A 119 -12.00 -7.37 8.78
C ARG A 119 -11.93 -8.65 9.63
N GLY A 120 -11.35 -9.73 9.09
CA GLY A 120 -11.16 -10.98 9.80
C GLY A 120 -12.36 -11.93 9.82
N TYR A 121 -13.56 -11.50 9.42
CA TYR A 121 -14.77 -12.33 9.47
C TYR A 121 -15.75 -12.07 8.32
N CYS A 122 -16.57 -13.09 8.00
CA CYS A 122 -17.68 -12.97 7.06
C CYS A 122 -18.91 -12.36 7.74
N CYS A 123 -19.39 -11.23 7.23
CA CYS A 123 -20.57 -10.54 7.76
C CYS A 123 -21.92 -11.01 7.19
N ARG A 124 -21.91 -11.91 6.20
CA ARG A 124 -23.12 -12.48 5.58
C ARG A 124 -24.07 -11.47 4.90
N ASN A 125 -23.56 -10.29 4.52
CA ASN A 125 -24.34 -9.26 3.83
C ASN A 125 -24.31 -9.35 2.29
N LYS A 126 -24.00 -10.53 1.73
CA LYS A 126 -23.88 -10.77 0.27
C LYS A 126 -23.10 -9.66 -0.48
N CYS A 127 -21.93 -9.28 0.03
CA CYS A 127 -21.12 -8.21 -0.55
C CYS A 127 -20.70 -8.52 -2.00
N ARG A 128 -20.67 -7.52 -2.88
CA ARG A 128 -20.27 -7.64 -4.30
C ARG A 128 -18.92 -8.34 -4.49
N HIS A 129 -17.94 -8.02 -3.65
CA HIS A 129 -16.57 -8.57 -3.69
C HIS A 129 -16.33 -9.55 -2.53
N CYS A 130 -17.30 -10.41 -2.20
CA CYS A 130 -17.18 -11.30 -1.04
C CYS A 130 -16.01 -12.30 -1.22
N PRO A 131 -14.98 -12.28 -0.35
CA PRO A 131 -13.90 -13.27 -0.43
C PRO A 131 -14.34 -14.63 0.15
N TYR A 132 -15.39 -14.67 0.96
CA TYR A 132 -15.89 -15.86 1.65
C TYR A 132 -16.97 -16.65 0.87
N GLY A 133 -17.31 -16.24 -0.36
CA GLY A 133 -18.29 -16.94 -1.22
C GLY A 133 -19.73 -16.92 -0.73
N TYR A 134 -20.13 -15.93 0.09
CA TYR A 134 -21.52 -15.83 0.59
C TYR A 134 -22.47 -15.13 -0.40
N ASN A 135 -21.94 -14.46 -1.42
CA ASN A 135 -22.70 -13.85 -2.52
C ASN A 135 -23.15 -14.88 -3.58
N ASP A 136 -22.48 -16.03 -3.66
CA ASP A 136 -22.76 -17.09 -4.65
C ASP A 136 -23.84 -18.09 -4.16
N ARG A 137 -24.52 -17.78 -3.04
CA ARG A 137 -25.55 -18.61 -2.41
C ARG A 137 -26.91 -17.92 -2.35
#